data_AF-A0A5Z0FIA6-F1
#
_entry.id   AF-A0A5Z0FIA6-F1
#
_cell.length_a   1.000
_cell.length_b   1.000
_cell.length_c   1.000
_cell.angle_alpha   90.00
_cell.angle_beta   90.00
_cell.angle_gamma   90.00
#
_symmetry.space_group_name_H-M   'P 1'
#
loop_
_entity.id
_entity.type
_entity.pdbx_description
1 polymer ?
#
loop_
_entity_poly.entity_id
_entity_poly.type
_entity_poly.pdbx_seq_one_letter_code
_entity_poly.pdbx_strand_id
1 'polypeptide(L)'
;NIANTTSFNGKQLLSGNFINQEFQIGASSNQTIKATIGATQSSKIGLTRFETGGRISTSGEVQFTLKNYNGIDDFQFQKVVISTSVGTGLGALADEINKNADKTGVRATFTVETRGMAAVRAGTTSDNFAINGVTIGKVDYTDGDGNGALVSAINSVKDTTGVEASIDANG
;
A
#
# COMPACT_ATOMS: atom_id res chain seq x y z
N ASN A 1 26.78 14.88 -5.09
CA ASN A 1 27.91 15.82 -5.34
C ASN A 1 27.59 17.19 -4.76
N ILE A 2 26.58 17.91 -5.26
CA ILE A 2 26.18 19.27 -4.81
C ILE A 2 26.12 19.44 -3.28
N ALA A 3 25.39 18.55 -2.57
CA ALA A 3 25.24 18.64 -1.11
C ALA A 3 26.57 18.64 -0.32
N ASN A 4 27.63 18.04 -0.88
CA ASN A 4 28.94 17.92 -0.25
C ASN A 4 29.97 18.95 -0.76
N THR A 5 29.67 19.66 -1.84
CA THR A 5 30.62 20.59 -2.48
C THR A 5 30.21 22.05 -2.31
N THR A 6 28.92 22.34 -2.17
CA THR A 6 28.45 23.70 -1.88
C THR A 6 28.96 24.19 -0.53
N SER A 7 29.87 25.17 -0.56
CA SER A 7 30.50 25.73 0.62
C SER A 7 30.74 27.23 0.46
N PHE A 8 30.85 27.93 1.60
CA PHE A 8 31.28 29.33 1.66
C PHE A 8 32.42 29.45 2.67
N ASN A 9 33.59 29.93 2.23
CA ASN A 9 34.80 30.04 3.05
C ASN A 9 35.12 28.75 3.84
N GLY A 10 35.04 27.59 3.16
CA GLY A 10 35.31 26.27 3.78
C GLY A 10 34.17 25.71 4.64
N LYS A 11 33.11 26.48 4.89
CA LYS A 11 31.92 25.98 5.59
C LYS A 11 30.96 25.34 4.60
N GLN A 12 30.76 24.03 4.71
CA GLN A 12 29.74 23.33 3.92
C GLN A 12 28.34 23.78 4.35
N LEU A 13 27.52 24.15 3.36
CA LEU A 13 26.20 24.73 3.60
C LEU A 13 25.10 23.67 3.64
N LEU A 14 25.19 22.66 2.78
CA LEU A 14 24.10 21.74 2.46
C LEU A 14 24.26 20.32 3.05
N SER A 15 25.36 20.07 3.75
CA SER A 15 25.70 18.76 4.33
C SER A 15 24.98 18.48 5.66
N GLY A 16 24.34 19.49 6.24
CA GLY A 16 23.75 19.44 7.58
C GLY A 16 24.71 19.83 8.69
N ASN A 17 25.92 20.29 8.39
CA ASN A 17 26.85 20.81 9.39
C ASN A 17 26.63 22.31 9.70
N PHE A 18 25.81 23.00 8.90
CA PHE A 18 25.51 24.42 9.06
C PHE A 18 24.31 24.61 10.01
N ILE A 19 24.53 24.34 11.30
CA ILE A 19 23.48 24.37 12.33
C ILE A 19 23.82 25.43 13.37
N ASN A 20 22.83 26.22 13.81
CA ASN A 20 22.97 27.26 14.85
C ASN A 20 24.06 28.30 14.54
N GLN A 21 24.22 28.66 13.26
CA GLN A 21 25.17 29.69 12.86
C GLN A 21 24.62 31.07 13.21
N GLU A 22 25.39 31.86 13.96
CA GLU A 22 25.01 33.22 14.36
C GLU A 22 25.71 34.27 13.50
N PHE A 23 24.95 35.30 13.12
CA PHE A 23 25.41 36.46 12.35
C PHE A 23 25.05 37.72 13.13
N GLN A 24 26.04 38.41 13.69
CA GLN A 24 25.84 39.68 14.38
C GLN A 24 25.45 40.76 13.36
N ILE A 25 24.33 41.43 13.61
CA ILE A 25 23.76 42.45 12.71
C ILE A 25 23.54 43.80 13.39
N GLY A 26 23.79 43.91 14.70
CA GLY A 26 23.59 45.14 15.46
C GLY A 26 24.85 45.65 16.15
N ALA A 27 24.77 46.86 16.69
CA ALA A 27 25.89 47.51 17.40
C ALA A 27 26.12 46.96 18.81
N SER A 28 25.09 46.40 19.44
CA SER A 28 25.14 45.82 20.79
C SER A 28 25.33 44.31 20.75
N SER A 29 26.01 43.75 21.75
CA SER A 29 26.21 42.30 21.88
C SER A 29 24.89 41.51 21.79
N ASN A 30 24.95 40.34 21.15
CA ASN A 30 23.83 39.40 20.98
C ASN A 30 22.70 39.87 20.05
N GLN A 31 22.87 40.96 19.32
CA GLN A 31 21.99 41.33 18.21
C GLN A 31 22.35 40.49 16.96
N THR A 32 21.90 39.23 16.94
CA THR A 32 22.25 38.25 15.91
C THR A 32 21.04 37.68 15.18
N ILE A 33 21.25 37.22 13.94
CA ILE A 33 20.38 36.28 13.24
C ILE A 33 20.95 34.88 13.38
N LYS A 34 20.11 33.90 13.69
CA LYS A 34 20.45 32.48 13.68
C LYS A 34 20.02 31.85 12.37
N ALA A 35 20.94 31.14 11.72
CA ALA A 35 20.67 30.36 10.54
C ALA A 35 21.03 28.89 10.77
N THR A 36 20.10 28.02 10.38
CA THR A 36 20.29 26.56 10.36
C THR A 36 19.84 26.08 8.99
N ILE A 37 20.73 25.36 8.29
CA ILE A 37 20.43 24.73 7.00
C ILE A 37 20.42 23.22 7.22
N GLY A 38 19.28 22.60 6.94
CA GLY A 38 19.11 21.15 7.03
C GLY A 38 19.99 20.40 6.03
N ALA A 39 20.23 19.11 6.29
CA ALA A 39 20.97 18.27 5.38
C ALA A 39 20.14 17.97 4.11
N THR A 40 20.76 18.08 2.94
CA THR A 40 20.12 17.81 1.63
C THR A 40 20.77 16.63 0.88
N GLN A 41 21.55 15.83 1.60
CA GLN A 41 22.15 14.62 1.04
C GLN A 41 21.06 13.62 0.65
N SER A 42 21.26 12.91 -0.46
CA SER A 42 20.28 11.95 -1.00
C SER A 42 19.91 10.84 -0.02
N SER A 43 20.79 10.49 0.93
CA SER A 43 20.52 9.51 1.99
C SER A 43 19.65 10.03 3.13
N LYS A 44 19.39 11.34 3.20
CA LYS A 44 18.62 11.99 4.28
C LYS A 44 17.31 12.60 3.80
N ILE A 45 17.09 12.65 2.50
CA ILE A 45 15.87 13.15 1.86
C ILE A 45 15.15 12.01 1.14
N GLY A 46 13.87 12.19 0.81
CA GLY A 46 13.09 11.16 0.10
C GLY A 46 12.73 9.95 0.96
N LEU A 47 12.76 10.10 2.28
CA LEU A 47 12.33 9.05 3.21
C LEU A 47 10.81 8.85 3.07
N THR A 48 10.42 7.61 2.82
CA THR A 48 9.02 7.17 2.77
C THR A 48 8.84 6.03 3.77
N ARG A 49 7.62 5.90 4.31
CA ARG A 49 7.25 4.83 5.23
C ARG A 49 6.29 3.89 4.53
N PHE A 50 6.57 2.59 4.59
CA PHE A 50 5.71 1.55 4.05
C PHE A 50 5.26 0.64 5.19
N GLU A 51 3.98 0.28 5.15
CA GLU A 51 3.34 -0.64 6.09
C GLU A 51 2.51 -1.64 5.31
N THR A 52 2.47 -2.88 5.76
CA THR A 52 1.62 -3.92 5.18
C THR A 52 1.13 -4.81 6.31
N GLY A 53 -0.20 -4.92 6.43
CA GLY A 53 -0.84 -5.76 7.43
C GLY A 53 -0.81 -7.24 7.07
N GLY A 54 -1.25 -8.08 8.00
CA GLY A 54 -1.51 -9.49 7.73
C GLY A 54 -2.66 -9.70 6.74
N ARG A 55 -2.78 -10.93 6.22
CA ARG A 55 -3.88 -11.32 5.32
C ARG A 55 -5.22 -11.19 6.02
N ILE A 56 -6.14 -10.45 5.41
CA ILE A 56 -7.52 -10.29 5.90
C ILE A 56 -8.33 -11.50 5.42
N SER A 57 -8.82 -12.31 6.36
CA SER A 57 -9.64 -13.51 6.09
C SER A 57 -11.10 -13.38 6.52
N THR A 58 -11.42 -12.32 7.27
CA THR A 58 -12.74 -12.13 7.87
C THR A 58 -13.44 -10.95 7.22
N SER A 59 -14.70 -11.16 6.83
CA SER A 59 -15.60 -10.12 6.34
C SER A 59 -16.21 -9.32 7.50
N GLY A 60 -16.62 -8.09 7.24
CA GLY A 60 -17.31 -7.26 8.23
C GLY A 60 -17.19 -5.77 7.94
N GLU A 61 -17.87 -4.97 8.75
CA GLU A 61 -17.69 -3.53 8.74
C GLU A 61 -16.42 -3.15 9.50
N VAL A 62 -15.59 -2.31 8.88
CA VAL A 62 -14.36 -1.77 9.48
C VAL A 62 -14.41 -0.26 9.50
N GLN A 63 -13.79 0.34 10.52
CA GLN A 63 -13.57 1.79 10.58
C GLN A 63 -12.12 2.06 10.95
N PHE A 64 -11.34 2.52 9.97
CA PHE A 64 -9.95 2.87 10.19
C PHE A 64 -9.84 4.21 10.92
N THR A 65 -8.88 4.33 11.83
CA THR A 65 -8.54 5.60 12.49
C THR A 65 -7.02 5.78 12.45
N LEU A 66 -6.57 6.82 11.77
CA LEU A 66 -5.17 7.23 11.77
C LEU A 66 -4.92 8.08 13.01
N LYS A 67 -4.08 7.58 13.91
CA LYS A 67 -3.77 8.28 15.15
C LYS A 67 -2.82 9.45 14.91
N ASN A 68 -3.05 10.56 15.60
CA ASN A 68 -2.16 11.72 15.62
C ASN A 68 -1.75 12.21 14.21
N TYR A 69 -2.71 12.34 13.29
CA TYR A 69 -2.39 12.56 11.87
C TYR A 69 -1.75 13.93 11.58
N ASN A 70 -2.00 14.93 12.45
CA ASN A 70 -1.50 16.30 12.32
C ASN A 70 -0.65 16.76 13.53
N GLY A 71 -0.30 15.85 14.45
CA GLY A 71 0.41 16.18 15.70
C GLY A 71 -0.49 16.53 16.89
N ILE A 72 -1.82 16.55 16.72
CA ILE A 72 -2.80 16.88 17.76
C ILE A 72 -3.97 15.89 17.77
N ASP A 73 -4.61 15.68 16.62
CA ASP A 73 -5.89 14.99 16.49
C ASP A 73 -5.75 13.61 15.84
N ASP A 74 -6.76 12.77 16.04
CA ASP A 74 -6.97 11.54 15.28
C ASP A 74 -7.83 11.80 14.03
N PHE A 75 -7.57 11.05 12.96
CA PHE A 75 -8.40 11.06 11.75
C PHE A 75 -9.19 9.76 11.63
N GLN A 76 -10.50 9.84 11.83
CA GLN A 76 -11.40 8.70 11.68
C GLN A 76 -12.00 8.68 10.26
N PHE A 77 -11.80 7.57 9.55
CA PHE A 77 -12.34 7.38 8.20
C PHE A 77 -13.82 6.96 8.27
N GLN A 78 -14.51 7.05 7.12
CA GLN A 78 -15.83 6.47 6.99
C GLN A 78 -15.78 4.95 7.15
N LYS A 79 -16.90 4.38 7.61
CA LYS A 79 -17.06 2.92 7.70
C LYS A 79 -17.05 2.30 6.31
N VAL A 80 -16.37 1.18 6.17
CA VAL A 80 -16.27 0.42 4.92
C VAL A 80 -16.63 -1.03 5.21
N VAL A 81 -17.41 -1.64 4.33
CA VAL A 81 -17.74 -3.06 4.39
C VAL A 81 -16.68 -3.86 3.64
N ILE A 82 -16.14 -4.89 4.30
CA ILE A 82 -15.28 -5.90 3.68
C ILE A 82 -16.13 -7.12 3.35
N SER A 83 -16.42 -7.33 2.08
CA SER A 83 -17.08 -8.53 1.56
C SER A 83 -16.68 -8.76 0.09
N THR A 84 -17.40 -9.65 -0.59
CA THR A 84 -17.18 -10.02 -2.00
C THR A 84 -18.14 -9.30 -2.95
N SER A 85 -18.96 -8.37 -2.44
CA SER A 85 -19.94 -7.64 -3.26
C SER A 85 -19.30 -6.43 -3.94
N VAL A 86 -19.91 -5.97 -5.04
CA VAL A 86 -19.50 -4.72 -5.71
C VAL A 86 -19.56 -3.55 -4.73
N GLY A 87 -18.55 -2.68 -4.76
CA GLY A 87 -18.46 -1.51 -3.87
C GLY A 87 -18.01 -1.82 -2.44
N THR A 88 -17.55 -3.04 -2.17
CA THR A 88 -17.01 -3.47 -0.87
C THR A 88 -15.58 -4.00 -1.02
N GLY A 89 -14.97 -4.41 0.10
CA GLY A 89 -13.65 -5.04 0.10
C GLY A 89 -12.49 -4.06 0.22
N LEU A 90 -11.26 -4.54 -0.01
CA LEU A 90 -10.05 -3.76 0.19
C LEU A 90 -9.90 -2.61 -0.81
N GLY A 91 -10.49 -2.74 -2.00
CA GLY A 91 -10.57 -1.64 -2.97
C GLY A 91 -11.34 -0.45 -2.42
N ALA A 92 -12.54 -0.68 -1.90
CA ALA A 92 -13.35 0.37 -1.29
C ALA A 92 -12.64 1.04 -0.09
N LEU A 93 -11.91 0.25 0.73
CA LEU A 93 -11.12 0.80 1.83
C LEU A 93 -9.95 1.66 1.33
N ALA A 94 -9.23 1.19 0.31
CA ALA A 94 -8.14 1.94 -0.28
C ALA A 94 -8.63 3.25 -0.93
N ASP A 95 -9.78 3.23 -1.59
CA ASP A 95 -10.40 4.41 -2.17
C ASP A 95 -10.75 5.45 -1.09
N GLU A 96 -11.34 5.03 0.03
CA GLU A 96 -11.65 5.93 1.15
C GLU A 96 -10.39 6.54 1.80
N ILE A 97 -9.31 5.75 1.92
CA ILE A 97 -8.03 6.26 2.40
C ILE A 97 -7.47 7.29 1.41
N ASN A 98 -7.41 6.94 0.12
CA ASN A 98 -6.81 7.77 -0.93
C ASN A 98 -7.61 9.05 -1.18
N LYS A 99 -8.93 9.03 -1.01
CA LYS A 99 -9.79 10.22 -1.08
C LYS A 99 -9.36 11.32 -0.09
N ASN A 100 -8.72 10.94 1.02
CA ASN A 100 -8.25 11.86 2.05
C ASN A 100 -6.71 12.01 2.07
N ALA A 101 -6.00 11.51 1.05
CA ALA A 101 -4.54 11.48 1.03
C ALA A 101 -3.89 12.88 1.15
N ASP A 102 -4.51 13.92 0.56
CA ASP A 102 -3.99 15.29 0.63
C ASP A 102 -4.05 15.88 2.05
N LYS A 103 -4.89 15.32 2.93
CA LYS A 103 -5.03 15.74 4.32
C LYS A 103 -4.16 14.91 5.27
N THR A 104 -4.10 13.60 5.02
CA THR A 104 -3.46 12.65 5.95
C THR A 104 -2.01 12.34 5.58
N GLY A 105 -1.60 12.60 4.34
CA GLY A 105 -0.31 12.18 3.81
C GLY A 105 -0.19 10.66 3.60
N VAL A 106 -1.28 9.90 3.79
CA VAL A 106 -1.30 8.44 3.67
C VAL A 106 -1.99 8.02 2.38
N ARG A 107 -1.35 7.11 1.65
CA ARG A 107 -1.90 6.45 0.46
C ARG A 107 -1.97 4.95 0.69
N ALA A 108 -3.00 4.32 0.15
CA ALA A 108 -3.25 2.89 0.27
C ALA A 108 -3.32 2.22 -1.10
N THR A 109 -2.87 0.97 -1.14
CA THR A 109 -3.07 0.04 -2.24
C THR A 109 -3.40 -1.33 -1.65
N PHE A 110 -3.83 -2.27 -2.48
CA PHE A 110 -4.25 -3.59 -2.05
C PHE A 110 -3.81 -4.66 -3.03
N THR A 111 -3.70 -5.88 -2.52
CA THR A 111 -3.52 -7.09 -3.32
C THR A 111 -4.45 -8.14 -2.77
N VAL A 112 -5.38 -8.62 -3.61
CA VAL A 112 -6.35 -9.66 -3.25
C VAL A 112 -6.04 -10.86 -4.14
N GLU A 113 -5.17 -11.74 -3.65
CA GLU A 113 -4.75 -12.95 -4.36
C GLU A 113 -4.84 -14.15 -3.42
N THR A 114 -5.27 -15.28 -3.96
CA THR A 114 -5.19 -16.58 -3.29
C THR A 114 -4.40 -17.52 -4.18
N ARG A 115 -3.29 -18.03 -3.67
CA ARG A 115 -2.40 -18.93 -4.39
C ARG A 115 -2.33 -20.28 -3.68
N GLY A 116 -2.41 -21.37 -4.44
CA GLY A 116 -2.19 -22.72 -3.93
C GLY A 116 -0.74 -22.91 -3.47
N MET A 117 -0.51 -23.85 -2.54
CA MET A 117 0.85 -24.17 -2.06
C MET A 117 1.58 -25.19 -2.93
N ALA A 118 0.86 -25.87 -3.83
CA ALA A 118 1.39 -26.93 -4.67
C ALA A 118 0.74 -26.85 -6.04
N ALA A 119 1.39 -27.49 -7.01
CA ALA A 119 0.87 -27.57 -8.35
C ALA A 119 -0.51 -28.25 -8.40
N VAL A 120 -1.33 -27.86 -9.38
CA VAL A 120 -2.65 -28.45 -9.60
C VAL A 120 -2.48 -29.94 -9.90
N ARG A 121 -3.20 -30.79 -9.17
CA ARG A 121 -3.24 -32.24 -9.42
C ARG A 121 -4.59 -32.63 -9.98
N ALA A 122 -4.63 -33.66 -10.80
CA ALA A 122 -5.85 -34.16 -11.41
C ALA A 122 -6.93 -34.42 -10.37
N GLY A 123 -8.17 -34.02 -10.66
CA GLY A 123 -9.27 -34.12 -9.74
C GLY A 123 -10.58 -33.59 -10.31
N THR A 124 -11.57 -33.48 -9.43
CA THR A 124 -12.88 -32.91 -9.74
C THR A 124 -13.31 -31.97 -8.63
N THR A 125 -13.97 -30.87 -9.01
CA THR A 125 -14.73 -30.06 -8.05
C THR A 125 -16.02 -30.77 -7.65
N SER A 126 -16.72 -30.25 -6.62
CA SER A 126 -18.04 -30.74 -6.23
C SER A 126 -19.15 -30.19 -7.14
N ASP A 127 -20.32 -30.83 -7.13
CA ASP A 127 -21.49 -30.38 -7.91
C ASP A 127 -21.97 -28.97 -7.52
N ASN A 128 -21.69 -28.53 -6.29
CA ASN A 128 -22.03 -27.23 -5.76
C ASN A 128 -20.84 -26.26 -5.66
N PHE A 129 -19.74 -26.53 -6.38
CA PHE A 129 -18.59 -25.65 -6.41
C PHE A 129 -19.00 -24.24 -6.85
N ALA A 130 -18.70 -23.26 -6.01
CA ALA A 130 -19.11 -21.88 -6.19
C ALA A 130 -18.02 -20.91 -5.71
N ILE A 131 -17.92 -19.76 -6.37
CA ILE A 131 -17.03 -18.66 -6.00
C ILE A 131 -17.87 -17.39 -5.85
N ASN A 132 -17.68 -16.66 -4.75
CA ASN A 132 -18.42 -15.43 -4.44
C ASN A 132 -19.96 -15.54 -4.62
N GLY A 133 -20.51 -16.71 -4.28
CA GLY A 133 -21.95 -16.99 -4.37
C GLY A 133 -22.45 -17.42 -5.76
N VAL A 134 -21.58 -17.48 -6.78
CA VAL A 134 -21.92 -17.95 -8.12
C VAL A 134 -21.52 -19.41 -8.26
N THR A 135 -22.49 -20.29 -8.52
CA THR A 135 -22.25 -21.71 -8.79
C THR A 135 -21.60 -21.91 -10.15
N ILE A 136 -20.45 -22.59 -10.16
CA ILE A 136 -19.71 -23.02 -11.35
C ILE A 136 -20.05 -24.49 -11.66
N GLY A 137 -20.18 -25.31 -10.60
CA GLY A 137 -20.51 -26.72 -10.69
C GLY A 137 -19.30 -27.63 -10.84
N LYS A 138 -19.58 -28.91 -11.14
CA LYS A 138 -18.57 -29.95 -11.27
C LYS A 138 -17.68 -29.73 -12.50
N VAL A 139 -16.37 -29.77 -12.30
CA VAL A 139 -15.34 -29.64 -13.33
C VAL A 139 -14.28 -30.70 -13.09
N ASP A 140 -14.06 -31.56 -14.09
CA ASP A 140 -12.96 -32.52 -14.10
C ASP A 140 -11.71 -31.87 -14.75
N TYR A 141 -10.58 -31.90 -14.05
CA TYR A 141 -9.32 -31.29 -14.48
C TYR A 141 -8.14 -32.24 -14.31
N THR A 142 -7.11 -32.08 -15.13
CA THR A 142 -5.90 -32.93 -15.12
C THR A 142 -4.76 -32.29 -14.35
N ASP A 143 -3.65 -33.01 -14.17
CA ASP A 143 -2.43 -32.45 -13.58
C ASP A 143 -2.04 -31.16 -14.33
N GLY A 144 -1.68 -30.13 -13.55
CA GLY A 144 -1.37 -28.78 -14.03
C GLY A 144 -2.53 -28.04 -14.70
N ASP A 145 -3.79 -28.50 -14.53
CA ASP A 145 -4.92 -28.10 -15.37
C ASP A 145 -4.58 -28.19 -16.87
N GLY A 146 -3.90 -29.27 -17.27
CA GLY A 146 -3.41 -29.43 -18.66
C GLY A 146 -4.50 -29.45 -19.73
N ASN A 147 -5.75 -29.73 -19.35
CA ASN A 147 -6.93 -29.58 -20.20
C ASN A 147 -7.54 -28.17 -20.16
N GLY A 148 -7.04 -27.27 -19.32
CA GLY A 148 -7.48 -25.89 -19.13
C GLY A 148 -8.90 -25.76 -18.59
N ALA A 149 -9.48 -26.85 -18.09
CA ALA A 149 -10.90 -26.92 -17.77
C ALA A 149 -11.22 -26.13 -16.50
N LEU A 150 -10.36 -26.21 -15.48
CA LEU A 150 -10.58 -25.51 -14.22
C LEU A 150 -10.49 -24.00 -14.39
N VAL A 151 -9.41 -23.52 -15.02
CA VAL A 151 -9.24 -22.08 -15.30
C VAL A 151 -10.35 -21.56 -16.19
N SER A 152 -10.70 -22.28 -17.26
CA SER A 152 -11.77 -21.85 -18.17
C SER A 152 -13.13 -21.80 -17.48
N ALA A 153 -13.44 -22.78 -16.63
CA ALA A 153 -14.70 -22.82 -15.90
C ALA A 153 -14.82 -21.64 -14.92
N ILE A 154 -13.76 -21.32 -14.16
CA ILE A 154 -13.75 -20.16 -13.25
C ILE A 154 -13.86 -18.86 -14.06
N ASN A 155 -13.06 -18.72 -15.13
CA ASN A 155 -13.02 -17.50 -15.93
C ASN A 155 -14.29 -17.26 -16.76
N SER A 156 -15.10 -18.28 -17.03
CA SER A 156 -16.39 -18.14 -17.71
C SER A 156 -17.39 -17.25 -16.96
N VAL A 157 -17.19 -17.08 -15.64
CA VAL A 157 -18.02 -16.24 -14.76
C VAL A 157 -17.23 -15.12 -14.09
N LYS A 158 -16.06 -14.74 -14.63
CA LYS A 158 -15.17 -13.75 -14.00
C LYS A 158 -15.81 -12.37 -13.84
N ASP A 159 -16.60 -11.94 -14.83
CA ASP A 159 -17.26 -10.63 -14.81
C ASP A 159 -18.40 -10.57 -13.77
N THR A 160 -18.89 -11.73 -13.32
CA THR A 160 -19.92 -11.83 -12.27
C THR A 160 -19.31 -12.05 -10.89
N THR A 161 -18.26 -12.88 -10.80
CA THR A 161 -17.59 -13.20 -9.53
C THR A 161 -16.57 -12.15 -9.10
N GLY A 162 -16.01 -11.40 -10.06
CA GLY A 162 -14.87 -10.52 -9.83
C GLY A 162 -13.53 -11.25 -9.63
N VAL A 163 -13.47 -12.55 -9.97
CA VAL A 163 -12.28 -13.40 -9.77
C VAL A 163 -11.78 -13.89 -11.13
N GLU A 164 -10.48 -13.71 -11.38
CA GLU A 164 -9.78 -14.28 -12.53
C GLU A 164 -8.81 -15.37 -12.05
N ALA A 165 -8.95 -16.56 -12.63
CA ALA A 165 -8.08 -17.70 -12.39
C ALA A 165 -6.93 -17.72 -13.40
N SER A 166 -5.77 -18.19 -12.93
CA SER A 166 -4.60 -18.47 -13.75
C SER A 166 -3.78 -19.60 -13.11
N ILE A 167 -2.95 -20.26 -13.92
CA ILE A 167 -1.91 -21.21 -13.49
C ILE A 167 -0.60 -20.43 -13.41
N ASP A 168 0.14 -20.60 -12.31
CA ASP A 168 1.41 -19.90 -12.16
C ASP A 168 2.56 -20.65 -12.85
N ALA A 169 3.76 -20.04 -12.87
CA ALA A 169 4.90 -20.63 -13.58
C ALA A 169 5.34 -22.00 -13.03
N ASN A 170 4.94 -22.35 -11.80
CA ASN A 170 5.23 -23.62 -11.15
C ASN A 170 4.11 -24.65 -11.30
N GLY A 171 3.03 -24.32 -12.03
CA GLY A 171 1.87 -25.18 -12.30
C GLY A 171 0.75 -25.02 -11.30
#